data_AF-A0A832A2Z8-F1
#
_entry.id   AF-A0A832A2Z8-F1
#
_cell.length_a   1.000
_cell.length_b   1.000
_cell.length_c   1.000
_cell.angle_alpha   90.00
_cell.angle_beta   90.00
_cell.angle_gamma   90.00
#
_symmetry.space_group_name_H-M   'P 1'
#
loop_
_entity.id
_entity.type
_entity.pdbx_description
1 polymer ?
#
loop_
_entity_poly.entity_id
_entity_poly.type
_entity_poly.pdbx_seq_one_letter_code
_entity_poly.pdbx_strand_id
1 'polypeptide(L)' 'MDDFMQAALAEARAGLREGGIPIGSVLVKDGKIVGRGHNRRVQ' A
#
# COMPACT_ATOMS: atom_id res chain seq x y z
N MET A 1 -7.23 1.18 -14.33
CA MET A 1 -6.42 0.54 -13.27
C MET A 1 -7.39 0.18 -12.16
N ASP A 2 -7.36 -1.05 -11.65
CA ASP A 2 -8.26 -1.52 -10.59
C ASP A 2 -8.12 -0.65 -9.31
N ASP A 3 -9.22 -0.24 -8.68
CA ASP A 3 -9.22 0.69 -7.53
C ASP A 3 -8.40 0.16 -6.35
N PHE A 4 -8.38 -1.18 -6.16
CA PHE A 4 -7.57 -1.81 -5.13
C PHE A 4 -6.07 -1.70 -5.42
N MET A 5 -5.70 -1.82 -6.70
CA MET A 5 -4.32 -1.65 -7.13
C MET A 5 -3.85 -0.20 -6.97
N GLN A 6 -4.71 0.78 -7.26
CA GLN A 6 -4.38 2.19 -6.99
C GLN A 6 -4.11 2.45 -5.50
N ALA A 7 -4.93 1.87 -4.62
CA ALA A 7 -4.74 1.99 -3.18
C ALA A 7 -3.42 1.35 -2.71
N ALA A 8 -3.05 0.16 -3.21
CA ALA A 8 -1.77 -0.47 -2.90
C ALA A 8 -0.57 0.35 -3.41
N LEU A 9 -0.68 0.94 -4.59
CA LEU A 9 0.35 1.84 -5.13
C LEU A 9 0.49 3.13 -4.32
N ALA A 10 -0.61 3.67 -3.78
CA ALA A 10 -0.56 4.84 -2.91
C ALA A 10 0.23 4.56 -1.62
N GLU A 11 0.03 3.39 -1.01
CA GLU A 11 0.79 2.93 0.15
C GLU A 11 2.28 2.73 -0.20
N ALA A 12 2.59 2.08 -1.33
CA ALA A 12 3.98 1.89 -1.78
C ALA A 12 4.70 3.24 -1.98
N ARG A 13 4.01 4.22 -2.58
CA ARG A 13 4.53 5.59 -2.74
C ARG A 13 4.69 6.30 -1.39
N ALA A 14 3.88 6.00 -0.39
CA ALA A 14 4.04 6.55 0.95
C ALA A 14 5.32 6.00 1.60
N GLY A 15 5.52 4.68 1.60
CA GLY A 15 6.74 4.06 2.09
C GLY A 15 8.00 4.60 1.39
N LEU A 16 7.94 4.85 0.08
CA LEU A 16 9.03 5.48 -0.66
C LEU A 16 9.37 6.89 -0.14
N ARG A 17 8.35 7.72 0.12
CA ARG A 17 8.54 9.09 0.63
C ARG A 17 9.11 9.10 2.05
N GLU A 18 8.85 8.04 2.82
CA GLU A 18 9.43 7.82 4.15
C GLU A 18 10.88 7.30 4.09
N GLY A 19 11.43 7.07 2.88
CA GLY A 19 12.77 6.53 2.68
C GLY A 19 12.84 5.01 2.80
N GLY A 20 11.70 4.33 2.91
CA GLY A 20 11.60 2.88 2.98
C GLY A 20 11.51 2.20 1.61
N ILE A 21 11.54 0.88 1.62
CA ILE A 21 11.36 0.06 0.41
C ILE A 21 9.90 0.25 -0.09
N PRO A 22 9.67 0.59 -1.38
CA PRO A 22 8.36 0.96 -1.91
C PRO A 22 7.44 -0.25 -2.14
N ILE A 23 6.97 -0.85 -1.05
CA ILE A 23 6.05 -1.98 -1.05
C ILE A 23 4.78 -1.54 -0.35
N GLY A 24 3.64 -1.68 -1.02
CA GLY A 24 2.31 -1.38 -0.51
C GLY A 24 1.36 -2.55 -0.71
N SER A 25 0.38 -2.68 0.18
CA SER A 25 -0.62 -3.74 0.18
C SER A 25 -1.98 -3.24 0.64
N VAL A 26 -3.02 -3.94 0.18
CA VAL A 26 -4.40 -3.74 0.65
C VAL A 26 -5.03 -5.09 0.96
N LEU A 27 -5.86 -5.13 2.00
CA LEU A 27 -6.71 -6.28 2.34
C LEU A 27 -8.14 -5.95 1.94
N VAL A 28 -8.72 -6.76 1.06
CA VAL A 28 -10.08 -6.60 0.56
C VAL A 28 -10.94 -7.73 1.09
N LYS A 29 -12.12 -7.39 1.61
CA LYS A 29 -13.16 -8.32 2.04
C LYS A 29 -14.49 -7.83 1.52
N ASP A 30 -15.25 -8.70 0.86
CA ASP A 30 -16.57 -8.40 0.30
C ASP A 30 -16.57 -7.15 -0.61
N GLY A 31 -15.54 -7.02 -1.45
CA GLY A 31 -15.37 -5.88 -2.38
C GLY A 31 -15.01 -4.55 -1.72
N LYS A 32 -14.70 -4.55 -0.41
CA LYS A 32 -14.31 -3.34 0.35
C LYS A 32 -12.91 -3.50 0.92
N ILE A 33 -12.13 -2.42 0.89
CA ILE A 33 -10.84 -2.37 1.56
C ILE A 33 -11.08 -2.31 3.07
N VAL A 34 -10.57 -3.31 3.80
CA VAL A 34 -10.63 -3.38 5.27
C VAL A 34 -9.27 -3.12 5.92
N GLY A 35 -8.19 -3.07 5.14
CA GLY A 35 -6.86 -2.75 5.62
C GLY A 35 -5.95 -2.24 4.51
N ARG A 36 -5.01 -1.37 4.87
CA ARG A 36 -3.96 -0.83 4.00
C ARG A 36 -2.65 -0.84 4.76
N GLY A 37 -1.54 -1.00 4.06
CA GLY A 37 -0.22 -0.88 4.68
C GLY A 37 0.90 -0.81 3.68
N HIS A 38 2.05 -0.35 4.15
CA HIS A 38 3.31 -0.36 3.41
C HIS A 38 4.45 -0.83 4.30
N ASN A 39 5.54 -1.24 3.68
CA ASN A 39 6.76 -1.59 4.41
C ASN A 39 7.32 -0.35 5.12
N ARG A 40 7.47 -0.44 6.45
CA ARG A 40 8.08 0.60 7.31
C ARG A 40 9.55 0.35 7.61
N ARG A 41 10.12 -0.72 7.05
CA ARG A 41 11.54 -0.99 7.20
C ARG A 41 12.32 0.01 6.34
N VAL A 42 13.04 0.90 7.01
CA VAL A 42 14.08 1.73 6.44
C VAL A 42 15.38 0.95 6.56
N GLN A 43 16.12 0.78 5.47
CA GLN A 43 17.34 -0.01 5.44
C GLN A 43 18.42 0.70 4.64
#